data_AF-A0A7S2PZ29-F1
#
_entry.id   AF-A0A7S2PZ29-F1
#
_cell.length_a   1.000
_cell.length_b   1.000
_cell.length_c   1.000
_cell.angle_alpha   90.00
_cell.angle_beta   90.00
_cell.angle_gamma   90.00
#
_symmetry.space_group_name_H-M   'P 1'
#
loop_
_entity.id
_entity.type
_entity.pdbx_description
1 polymer ?
#
loop_
_entity_poly.entity_id
_entity_poly.type
_entity_poly.pdbx_seq_one_letter_code
_entity_poly.pdbx_strand_id
1 'polypeptide(L)'
;LKLLLSSTIVKQGASIDILGEIEAENEDPLQLSLQLCNFVGNKYPNEPLVDEFRGATLRKLKQPNSAYQSYEKAMIKSREHYLNCRNESQQNSEDNCLVHLKKFISTSILVAAAAREAGISFDDQMSCLAAAENYAVPVLASAQEYDDEETHMTKDDLISEMVELYNNMGVLEKKRGSLHEAMKYFRKALDINPTDGHAIVQLASISSQ
;
A
#
# COMPACT_ATOMS: atom_id res chain seq x y z
N LEU A 1 10.46 13.39 4.99
CA LEU A 1 10.25 14.87 5.00
C LEU A 1 10.22 15.48 3.61
N LYS A 2 11.36 15.56 2.89
CA LYS A 2 11.40 16.15 1.54
C LYS A 2 10.41 15.49 0.56
N LEU A 3 10.22 14.17 0.64
CA LEU A 3 9.30 13.43 -0.23
C LEU A 3 7.81 13.75 0.01
N LEU A 4 7.37 13.78 1.28
CA LEU A 4 6.00 14.18 1.68
C LEU A 4 5.68 15.60 1.24
N LEU A 5 6.60 16.51 1.55
CA LEU A 5 6.48 17.91 1.19
C LEU A 5 6.55 18.06 -0.33
N SER A 6 7.50 17.43 -1.03
CA SER A 6 7.60 17.55 -2.50
C SER A 6 6.40 16.96 -3.23
N SER A 7 5.90 15.78 -2.85
CA SER A 7 4.76 15.15 -3.54
C SER A 7 3.46 15.94 -3.37
N THR A 8 3.25 16.55 -2.19
CA THR A 8 2.03 17.30 -1.88
C THR A 8 2.14 18.77 -2.29
N ILE A 9 3.32 19.39 -2.19
CA ILE A 9 3.60 20.78 -2.63
C ILE A 9 3.57 20.88 -4.15
N VAL A 10 4.18 19.93 -4.88
CA VAL A 10 4.22 19.96 -6.35
C VAL A 10 2.82 19.85 -6.94
N LYS A 11 1.91 19.09 -6.33
CA LYS A 11 0.53 18.96 -6.80
C LYS A 11 -0.35 20.21 -6.61
N GLN A 12 0.02 21.15 -5.74
CA GLN A 12 -0.90 22.24 -5.34
C GLN A 12 -0.28 23.64 -5.20
N GLY A 13 0.96 23.85 -5.66
CA GLY A 13 1.54 25.19 -5.81
C GLY A 13 1.82 25.96 -4.51
N ALA A 14 1.92 25.29 -3.36
CA ALA A 14 2.14 25.93 -2.07
C ALA A 14 3.64 26.18 -1.76
N SER A 15 4.00 27.41 -1.39
CA SER A 15 5.34 27.81 -0.94
C SER A 15 5.83 27.04 0.30
N ILE A 16 7.16 26.90 0.43
CA ILE A 16 7.95 26.19 1.45
C ILE A 16 7.85 26.79 2.88
N ASP A 17 6.95 27.74 3.13
CA ASP A 17 6.74 28.37 4.45
C ASP A 17 6.23 27.42 5.56
N ILE A 18 5.96 26.15 5.23
CA ILE A 18 5.47 25.09 6.12
C ILE A 18 6.43 24.76 7.28
N LEU A 19 7.73 25.06 7.14
CA LEU A 19 8.74 24.77 8.17
C LEU A 19 8.87 25.86 9.24
N GLY A 20 8.22 27.01 9.06
CA GLY A 20 8.31 28.13 10.03
C GLY A 20 7.48 27.94 11.30
N GLU A 21 6.45 27.07 11.27
CA GLU A 21 5.51 26.85 12.39
C GLU A 21 5.88 25.66 13.29
N ILE A 22 6.95 24.93 12.96
CA ILE A 22 7.34 23.74 13.70
C ILE A 22 8.62 24.05 14.47
N GLU A 23 8.49 24.13 15.79
CA GLU A 23 9.60 24.40 16.71
C GLU A 23 10.61 23.23 16.66
N ALA A 24 11.65 23.37 15.83
CA ALA A 24 12.59 22.30 15.52
C ALA A 24 13.77 22.18 16.52
N GLU A 25 13.79 22.97 17.60
CA GLU A 25 14.91 22.96 18.53
C GLU A 25 14.77 21.82 19.55
N ASN A 26 15.61 20.79 19.39
CA ASN A 26 15.79 19.62 20.28
C ASN A 26 14.69 18.54 20.27
N GLU A 27 13.75 18.55 19.32
CA GLU A 27 12.76 17.48 19.20
C GLU A 27 13.30 16.19 18.56
N ASP A 28 12.83 15.04 19.05
CA ASP A 28 13.10 13.72 18.46
C ASP A 28 12.60 13.66 17.00
N PRO A 29 13.40 13.19 16.02
CA PRO A 29 13.02 13.20 14.60
C PRO A 29 11.74 12.42 14.27
N LEU A 30 11.38 11.41 15.07
CA LEU A 30 10.14 10.66 14.86
C LEU A 30 8.93 11.43 15.40
N GLN A 31 9.08 12.18 16.49
CA GLN A 31 8.03 13.09 16.98
C GLN A 31 7.79 14.24 16.00
N LEU A 32 8.85 14.85 15.47
CA LEU A 32 8.75 15.85 14.42
C LEU A 32 8.01 15.32 13.18
N SER A 33 8.29 14.06 12.79
CA SER A 33 7.59 13.38 11.70
C SER A 33 6.08 13.25 11.95
N LEU A 34 5.67 12.93 13.19
CA LEU A 34 4.25 12.85 13.57
C LEU A 34 3.57 14.22 13.56
N GLN A 35 4.23 15.27 14.06
CA GLN A 35 3.71 16.64 14.02
C GLN A 35 3.47 17.09 12.57
N LEU A 36 4.42 16.82 11.68
CA LEU A 36 4.25 17.09 10.25
C LEU A 36 3.08 16.30 9.65
N CYS A 37 2.92 15.02 9.99
CA CYS A 37 1.77 14.24 9.54
C CYS A 37 0.45 14.85 10.04
N ASN A 38 0.41 15.44 11.25
CA ASN A 38 -0.77 16.14 11.75
C ASN A 38 -1.05 17.42 10.96
N PHE A 39 -0.02 18.25 10.75
CA PHE A 39 -0.16 19.49 9.98
C PHE A 39 -0.66 19.24 8.55
N VAL A 40 0.03 18.34 7.81
CA VAL A 40 -0.36 18.01 6.43
C VAL A 40 -1.72 17.32 6.40
N GLY A 41 -2.01 16.42 7.34
CA GLY A 41 -3.30 15.75 7.43
C GLY A 41 -4.47 16.68 7.72
N ASN A 42 -4.27 17.74 8.50
CA ASN A 42 -5.30 18.76 8.74
C ASN A 42 -5.60 19.58 7.47
N LYS A 43 -4.57 19.88 6.67
CA LYS A 43 -4.72 20.65 5.43
C LYS A 43 -5.25 19.78 4.28
N TYR A 44 -4.88 18.51 4.26
CA TYR A 44 -5.18 17.54 3.19
C TYR A 44 -5.75 16.25 3.77
N PRO A 45 -7.00 16.27 4.29
CA PRO A 45 -7.56 15.15 5.04
C PRO A 45 -7.77 13.89 4.22
N ASN A 46 -7.82 13.97 2.89
CA ASN A 46 -8.03 12.84 1.99
C ASN A 46 -6.73 12.26 1.41
N GLU A 47 -5.56 12.85 1.68
CA GLU A 47 -4.29 12.38 1.12
C GLU A 47 -3.84 11.06 1.81
N PRO A 48 -3.81 9.90 1.10
CA PRO A 48 -3.44 8.62 1.70
C PRO A 48 -1.99 8.57 2.16
N LEU A 49 -1.11 9.31 1.48
CA LEU A 49 0.33 9.28 1.72
C LEU A 49 0.69 9.76 3.14
N VAL A 50 -0.07 10.72 3.69
CA VAL A 50 0.14 11.21 5.05
C VAL A 50 -0.02 10.10 6.08
N ASP A 51 -1.04 9.26 5.93
CA ASP A 51 -1.31 8.16 6.85
C ASP A 51 -0.32 6.99 6.68
N GLU A 52 0.19 6.78 5.47
CA GLU A 52 1.27 5.81 5.23
C GLU A 52 2.57 6.20 5.96
N PHE A 53 2.99 7.46 5.83
CA PHE A 53 4.17 7.97 6.52
C PHE A 53 3.97 7.98 8.04
N ARG A 54 2.77 8.31 8.51
CA ARG A 54 2.39 8.20 9.92
C ARG A 54 2.52 6.75 10.40
N GLY A 55 1.98 5.79 9.65
CA GLY A 55 2.10 4.36 9.95
C GLY A 55 3.55 3.89 10.02
N ALA A 56 4.38 4.30 9.07
CA ALA A 56 5.81 3.97 9.03
C ALA A 56 6.57 4.55 10.23
N THR A 57 6.25 5.79 10.61
CA THR A 57 6.83 6.45 11.79
C THR A 57 6.43 5.71 13.07
N LEU A 58 5.16 5.32 13.19
CA LEU A 58 4.64 4.59 14.35
C LEU A 58 5.24 3.18 14.48
N ARG A 59 5.51 2.48 13.37
CA ARG A 59 6.27 1.21 13.41
C ARG A 59 7.68 1.42 13.94
N LYS A 60 8.38 2.48 13.52
CA LYS A 60 9.71 2.83 14.08
C LYS A 60 9.66 3.15 15.57
N LEU A 61 8.59 3.78 16.02
CA LEU A 61 8.30 4.03 17.44
C LEU A 61 7.83 2.79 18.21
N LYS A 62 7.75 1.61 17.57
CA LYS A 62 7.25 0.35 18.16
C LYS A 62 5.82 0.46 18.68
N GLN A 63 4.97 1.21 17.98
CA GLN A 63 3.54 1.37 18.27
C GLN A 63 2.69 0.67 17.18
N PRO A 64 2.66 -0.68 17.15
CA PRO A 64 2.10 -1.42 16.03
C PRO A 64 0.59 -1.24 15.87
N ASN A 65 -0.17 -1.09 16.96
CA ASN A 65 -1.62 -0.83 16.90
C ASN A 65 -1.94 0.52 16.21
N SER A 66 -1.22 1.57 16.60
CA SER A 66 -1.38 2.90 15.99
C SER A 66 -0.89 2.92 14.54
N ALA A 67 0.16 2.16 14.24
CA ALA A 67 0.62 1.99 12.86
C ALA A 67 -0.42 1.28 11.99
N TYR A 68 -0.99 0.18 12.48
CA TYR A 68 -2.08 -0.54 11.81
C TYR A 68 -3.24 0.40 11.48
N GLN A 69 -3.73 1.17 12.46
CA GLN A 69 -4.81 2.14 12.24
C GLN A 69 -4.46 3.21 11.20
N SER A 70 -3.20 3.64 11.16
CA SER A 70 -2.76 4.63 10.18
C SER A 70 -2.72 4.01 8.78
N TYR A 71 -2.14 2.82 8.61
CA TYR A 71 -2.16 2.15 7.32
C TYR A 71 -3.57 1.77 6.85
N GLU A 72 -4.47 1.42 7.76
CA GLU A 72 -5.87 1.13 7.45
C GLU A 72 -6.56 2.37 6.87
N LYS A 73 -6.33 3.55 7.44
CA LYS A 73 -6.80 4.82 6.87
C LYS A 73 -6.21 5.09 5.48
N ALA A 74 -4.90 4.87 5.30
CA ALA A 74 -4.25 5.04 4.00
C ALA A 74 -4.85 4.09 2.94
N MET A 75 -5.12 2.84 3.32
CA MET A 75 -5.75 1.83 2.47
C MET A 75 -7.17 2.23 2.06
N ILE A 76 -7.99 2.65 3.02
CA ILE A 76 -9.37 3.09 2.76
C ILE A 76 -9.38 4.29 1.79
N LYS A 77 -8.57 5.32 2.05
CA LYS A 77 -8.47 6.50 1.17
C LYS A 77 -7.97 6.15 -0.23
N SER A 78 -6.98 5.26 -0.34
CA SER A 78 -6.47 4.81 -1.64
C SER A 78 -7.53 4.07 -2.45
N ARG A 79 -8.34 3.23 -1.78
CA ARG A 79 -9.49 2.56 -2.40
C ARG A 79 -10.55 3.56 -2.86
N GLU A 80 -10.87 4.55 -2.02
CA GLU A 80 -11.84 5.60 -2.37
C GLU A 80 -11.38 6.42 -3.57
N HIS A 81 -10.10 6.80 -3.63
CA HIS A 81 -9.52 7.46 -4.80
C HIS A 81 -9.65 6.60 -6.07
N TYR A 82 -9.38 5.29 -5.97
CA TYR A 82 -9.55 4.39 -7.10
C TYR A 82 -11.01 4.30 -7.58
N LEU A 83 -11.96 4.17 -6.64
CA LEU A 83 -13.38 4.09 -6.96
C LEU A 83 -13.93 5.39 -7.57
N ASN A 84 -13.52 6.53 -7.03
CA ASN A 84 -13.93 7.84 -7.55
C ASN A 84 -13.40 8.05 -8.97
N CYS A 85 -12.11 7.77 -9.18
CA CYS A 85 -11.50 7.82 -10.51
C CYS A 85 -12.25 6.92 -11.51
N ARG A 86 -12.58 5.68 -11.12
CA ARG A 86 -13.29 4.73 -11.97
C ARG A 86 -14.73 5.14 -12.29
N ASN A 87 -15.38 5.88 -11.39
CA ASN A 87 -16.73 6.40 -11.61
C ASN A 87 -16.71 7.64 -12.52
N GLU A 88 -15.69 8.51 -12.38
CA GLU A 88 -15.48 9.69 -13.21
C GLU A 88 -15.03 9.34 -14.63
N SER A 89 -14.22 8.30 -14.80
CA SER A 89 -13.75 7.81 -16.12
C SER A 89 -14.89 7.26 -16.99
N GLN A 90 -16.04 6.90 -16.40
CA GLN A 90 -17.25 6.57 -17.17
C GLN A 90 -17.91 7.82 -17.79
N GLN A 91 -17.49 9.03 -17.40
CA GLN A 91 -18.09 10.30 -17.82
C GLN A 91 -17.13 11.21 -18.60
N ASN A 92 -15.81 11.19 -18.40
CA ASN A 92 -14.81 11.89 -19.23
C ASN A 92 -13.39 11.30 -19.04
N SER A 93 -12.68 11.12 -20.16
CA SER A 93 -11.30 10.61 -20.36
C SER A 93 -10.76 9.56 -19.38
N GLU A 94 -10.69 8.32 -19.89
CA GLU A 94 -9.97 7.20 -19.30
C GLU A 94 -8.47 7.54 -19.21
N ASP A 95 -7.93 7.73 -18.01
CA ASP A 95 -6.56 7.39 -17.58
C ASP A 95 -6.31 7.94 -16.16
N ASN A 96 -5.37 7.33 -15.41
CA ASN A 96 -4.94 7.62 -14.02
C ASN A 96 -5.53 6.75 -12.87
N CYS A 97 -6.46 5.83 -13.12
CA CYS A 97 -6.99 5.01 -12.00
C CYS A 97 -6.03 3.90 -11.54
N LEU A 98 -5.11 3.45 -12.40
CA LEU A 98 -4.13 2.42 -12.04
C LEU A 98 -3.20 2.85 -10.90
N VAL A 99 -2.85 4.13 -10.83
CA VAL A 99 -2.01 4.68 -9.76
C VAL A 99 -2.68 4.48 -8.41
N HIS A 100 -3.97 4.76 -8.34
CA HIS A 100 -4.75 4.57 -7.13
C HIS A 100 -4.95 3.08 -6.79
N LEU A 101 -5.12 2.22 -7.79
CA LEU A 101 -5.22 0.78 -7.58
C LEU A 101 -3.93 0.17 -7.04
N LYS A 102 -2.78 0.51 -7.64
CA LYS A 102 -1.46 0.11 -7.14
C LYS A 102 -1.26 0.58 -5.71
N LYS A 103 -1.60 1.85 -5.43
CA LYS A 103 -1.53 2.39 -4.07
C LYS A 103 -2.39 1.61 -3.09
N PHE A 104 -3.61 1.23 -3.50
CA PHE A 104 -4.49 0.40 -2.68
C PHE A 104 -3.87 -0.98 -2.41
N ILE A 105 -3.26 -1.63 -3.40
CA ILE A 105 -2.54 -2.91 -3.20
C ILE A 105 -1.37 -2.74 -2.22
N SER A 106 -0.49 -1.77 -2.45
CA SER A 106 0.69 -1.55 -1.58
C SER A 106 0.26 -1.22 -0.14
N THR A 107 -0.78 -0.39 0.04
CA THR A 107 -1.30 -0.07 1.37
C THR A 107 -1.98 -1.26 2.04
N SER A 108 -2.68 -2.13 1.32
CA SER A 108 -3.19 -3.40 1.86
C SER A 108 -2.07 -4.31 2.37
N ILE A 109 -0.93 -4.37 1.67
CA ILE A 109 0.26 -5.12 2.12
C ILE A 109 0.82 -4.51 3.42
N LEU A 110 0.92 -3.18 3.50
CA LEU A 110 1.36 -2.47 4.71
C LEU A 110 0.41 -2.70 5.89
N VAL A 111 -0.91 -2.69 5.66
CA VAL A 111 -1.92 -3.03 6.67
C VAL A 111 -1.69 -4.44 7.18
N ALA A 112 -1.57 -5.44 6.32
CA ALA A 112 -1.34 -6.83 6.73
C ALA A 112 -0.03 -6.99 7.52
N ALA A 113 1.04 -6.29 7.12
CA ALA A 113 2.32 -6.30 7.84
C ALA A 113 2.20 -5.69 9.24
N ALA A 114 1.57 -4.53 9.38
CA ALA A 114 1.38 -3.86 10.67
C ALA A 114 0.38 -4.60 11.57
N ALA A 115 -0.71 -5.14 11.00
CA ALA A 115 -1.69 -5.98 11.66
C ALA A 115 -1.04 -7.20 12.33
N ARG A 116 -0.08 -7.82 11.64
CA ARG A 116 0.71 -8.94 12.19
C ARG A 116 1.53 -8.54 13.41
N GLU A 117 2.20 -7.39 13.37
CA GLU A 117 2.96 -6.85 14.51
C GLU A 117 2.05 -6.44 15.67
N ALA A 118 0.83 -6.02 15.36
CA ALA A 118 -0.20 -5.64 16.32
C ALA A 118 -0.95 -6.84 16.92
N GLY A 119 -0.72 -8.06 16.45
CA GLY A 119 -1.42 -9.26 16.91
C GLY A 119 -2.87 -9.35 16.45
N ILE A 120 -3.23 -8.65 15.37
CA ILE A 120 -4.55 -8.72 14.72
C ILE A 120 -4.75 -10.10 14.10
N SER A 121 -5.99 -10.57 14.02
CA SER A 121 -6.29 -11.92 13.54
C SER A 121 -5.79 -12.16 12.11
N PHE A 122 -5.48 -13.42 11.78
CA PHE A 122 -5.08 -13.77 10.41
C PHE A 122 -6.21 -13.54 9.40
N ASP A 123 -7.48 -13.63 9.81
CA ASP A 123 -8.63 -13.42 8.94
C ASP A 123 -8.79 -11.95 8.57
N ASP A 124 -8.60 -11.04 9.53
CA ASP A 124 -8.61 -9.59 9.26
C ASP A 124 -7.44 -9.17 8.37
N GLN A 125 -6.24 -9.75 8.62
CA GLN A 125 -5.07 -9.58 7.75
C GLN A 125 -5.37 -10.04 6.32
N MET A 126 -5.98 -11.22 6.15
CA MET A 126 -6.28 -11.78 4.83
C MET A 126 -7.37 -10.98 4.11
N SER A 127 -8.38 -10.50 4.83
CA SER A 127 -9.47 -9.68 4.29
C SER A 127 -8.95 -8.44 3.56
N CYS A 128 -7.92 -7.78 4.11
CA CYS A 128 -7.30 -6.60 3.49
C CYS A 128 -6.59 -6.93 2.16
N LEU A 129 -5.87 -8.07 2.12
CA LEU A 129 -5.14 -8.53 0.93
C LEU A 129 -6.11 -9.02 -0.15
N ALA A 130 -7.11 -9.83 0.24
CA ALA A 130 -8.14 -10.34 -0.66
C ALA A 130 -8.99 -9.22 -1.25
N ALA A 131 -9.29 -8.17 -0.47
CA ALA A 131 -9.96 -6.99 -0.99
C ALA A 131 -9.16 -6.36 -2.14
N ALA A 132 -7.85 -6.16 -1.99
CA ALA A 132 -7.01 -5.63 -3.06
C ALA A 132 -6.96 -6.54 -4.29
N GLU A 133 -6.80 -7.86 -4.10
CA GLU A 133 -6.85 -8.86 -5.19
C GLU A 133 -8.16 -8.74 -5.99
N ASN A 134 -9.30 -8.65 -5.31
CA ASN A 134 -10.62 -8.58 -5.94
C ASN A 134 -10.79 -7.38 -6.88
N TYR A 135 -10.11 -6.26 -6.62
CA TYR A 135 -10.13 -5.10 -7.53
C TYR A 135 -9.08 -5.21 -8.64
N ALA A 136 -7.92 -5.81 -8.35
CA ALA A 136 -6.80 -5.88 -9.28
C ALA A 136 -7.02 -6.92 -10.40
N VAL A 137 -7.51 -8.11 -10.07
CA VAL A 137 -7.65 -9.22 -11.02
C VAL A 137 -8.51 -8.87 -12.23
N PRO A 138 -9.71 -8.25 -12.09
CA PRO A 138 -10.51 -7.85 -13.26
C PRO A 138 -9.83 -6.83 -14.17
N VAL A 139 -9.00 -5.94 -13.61
CA VAL A 139 -8.27 -4.91 -14.35
C VAL A 139 -7.12 -5.53 -15.16
N LEU A 140 -6.43 -6.49 -14.57
CA LEU A 140 -5.37 -7.24 -15.27
C LEU A 140 -5.94 -8.16 -16.35
N ALA A 141 -7.14 -8.71 -16.15
CA ALA A 141 -7.82 -9.55 -17.13
C ALA A 141 -8.45 -8.76 -18.29
N SER A 142 -8.59 -7.44 -18.18
CA SER A 142 -9.18 -6.64 -19.25
C SER A 142 -8.21 -6.54 -20.45
N ALA A 143 -8.76 -6.52 -21.66
CA ALA A 143 -7.97 -6.32 -22.89
C ALA A 143 -7.60 -4.84 -23.13
N GLN A 144 -8.07 -3.93 -22.27
CA GLN A 144 -7.82 -2.49 -22.38
C GLN A 144 -6.36 -2.22 -22.05
N GLU A 145 -5.62 -1.64 -22.98
CA GLU A 145 -4.29 -1.09 -22.71
C GLU A 145 -4.50 0.17 -21.84
N TYR A 146 -3.72 0.27 -20.76
CA TYR A 146 -3.64 1.47 -19.94
C TYR A 146 -2.21 1.96 -20.09
N ASP A 147 -2.05 3.13 -20.71
CA ASP A 147 -0.76 3.79 -20.85
C ASP A 147 -0.97 5.27 -20.52
N ASP A 148 -0.71 5.61 -19.26
CA ASP A 148 -0.80 6.99 -18.80
C ASP A 148 0.53 7.68 -19.05
N GLU A 149 0.59 8.51 -20.08
CA GLU A 149 1.79 9.27 -20.47
C GLU A 149 2.24 10.27 -19.38
N GLU A 150 1.34 10.74 -18.50
CA GLU A 150 1.66 11.71 -17.45
C GLU A 150 2.26 11.04 -16.20
N THR A 151 1.75 9.84 -15.85
CA THR A 151 2.24 9.10 -14.67
C THR A 151 3.26 8.00 -15.00
N HIS A 152 3.47 7.70 -16.30
CA HIS A 152 4.27 6.59 -16.82
C HIS A 152 3.91 5.24 -16.21
N MET A 153 2.65 5.09 -15.78
CA MET A 153 2.22 3.88 -15.10
C MET A 153 1.64 2.86 -16.07
N THR A 154 2.15 1.64 -15.97
CA THR A 154 1.76 0.52 -16.84
C THR A 154 1.02 -0.57 -16.08
N LYS A 155 0.39 -1.51 -16.81
CA LYS A 155 -0.06 -2.77 -16.19
C LYS A 155 1.09 -3.57 -15.58
N ASP A 156 2.31 -3.47 -16.12
CA ASP A 156 3.48 -4.17 -15.61
C ASP A 156 3.83 -3.73 -14.18
N ASP A 157 3.62 -2.45 -13.86
CA ASP A 157 3.73 -1.95 -12.49
C ASP A 157 2.75 -2.62 -11.53
N LEU A 158 1.52 -2.86 -11.99
CA LEU A 158 0.48 -3.52 -11.21
C LEU A 158 0.76 -5.01 -11.04
N ILE A 159 1.27 -5.65 -12.10
CA ILE A 159 1.73 -7.04 -12.10
C ILE A 159 2.83 -7.22 -11.03
N SER A 160 3.78 -6.29 -10.91
CA SER A 160 4.80 -6.34 -9.87
C SER A 160 4.21 -6.30 -8.46
N GLU A 161 3.24 -5.43 -8.19
CA GLU A 161 2.56 -5.39 -6.87
C GLU A 161 1.77 -6.67 -6.60
N MET A 162 1.18 -7.30 -7.63
CA MET A 162 0.44 -8.56 -7.47
C MET A 162 1.35 -9.72 -7.04
N VAL A 163 2.60 -9.77 -7.53
CA VAL A 163 3.60 -10.74 -7.05
C VAL A 163 3.85 -10.54 -5.56
N GLU A 164 4.04 -9.30 -5.11
CA GLU A 164 4.26 -8.98 -3.70
C GLU A 164 3.02 -9.30 -2.84
N LEU A 165 1.82 -9.00 -3.35
CA LEU A 165 0.55 -9.31 -2.69
C LEU A 165 0.42 -10.82 -2.45
N TYR A 166 0.64 -11.64 -3.47
CA TYR A 166 0.56 -13.09 -3.35
C TYR A 166 1.65 -13.68 -2.46
N ASN A 167 2.86 -13.14 -2.49
CA ASN A 167 3.90 -13.50 -1.54
C ASN A 167 3.46 -13.23 -0.10
N ASN A 168 2.83 -12.08 0.17
CA ASN A 168 2.34 -11.74 1.50
C ASN A 168 1.17 -12.63 1.96
N MET A 169 0.23 -12.98 1.07
CA MET A 169 -0.84 -13.95 1.33
C MET A 169 -0.27 -15.34 1.64
N GLY A 170 0.75 -15.77 0.89
CA GLY A 170 1.43 -17.05 1.14
C GLY A 170 2.15 -17.08 2.49
N VAL A 171 2.87 -16.01 2.85
CA VAL A 171 3.53 -15.88 4.16
C VAL A 171 2.50 -15.87 5.29
N LEU A 172 1.35 -15.22 5.08
CA LEU A 172 0.25 -15.17 6.05
C LEU A 172 -0.30 -16.58 6.33
N GLU A 173 -0.66 -17.34 5.29
CA GLU A 173 -1.15 -18.71 5.42
C GLU A 173 -0.09 -19.67 5.98
N LYS A 174 1.18 -19.49 5.61
CA LYS A 174 2.29 -20.27 6.19
C LYS A 174 2.38 -20.04 7.70
N LYS A 175 2.27 -18.79 8.15
CA LYS A 175 2.25 -18.44 9.58
C LYS A 175 1.00 -18.94 10.32
N ARG A 176 -0.13 -19.03 9.61
CA ARG A 176 -1.38 -19.64 10.12
C ARG A 176 -1.27 -21.16 10.29
N GLY A 177 -0.31 -21.81 9.63
CA GLY A 177 -0.16 -23.26 9.57
C GLY A 177 -0.88 -23.92 8.39
N SER A 178 -1.55 -23.13 7.56
CA SER A 178 -2.26 -23.58 6.36
C SER A 178 -1.30 -23.77 5.18
N LEU A 179 -0.39 -24.74 5.28
CA LEU A 179 0.68 -24.92 4.29
C LEU A 179 0.16 -25.12 2.86
N HIS A 180 -0.97 -25.81 2.69
CA HIS A 180 -1.57 -26.01 1.38
C HIS A 180 -2.03 -24.69 0.73
N GLU A 181 -2.69 -23.81 1.49
CA GLU A 181 -3.10 -22.49 0.99
C GLU A 181 -1.88 -21.58 0.75
N ALA A 182 -0.87 -21.65 1.62
CA ALA A 182 0.38 -20.93 1.42
C ALA A 182 1.02 -21.28 0.07
N MET A 183 1.09 -22.58 -0.26
CA MET A 183 1.62 -23.05 -1.54
C MET A 183 0.80 -22.54 -2.73
N LYS A 184 -0.53 -22.45 -2.62
CA LYS A 184 -1.37 -21.89 -3.69
C LYS A 184 -1.00 -20.44 -3.98
N TYR A 185 -0.86 -19.61 -2.95
CA TYR A 185 -0.50 -18.20 -3.15
C TYR A 185 0.92 -18.03 -3.69
N PHE A 186 1.90 -18.78 -3.19
CA PHE A 186 3.25 -18.73 -3.78
C PHE A 186 3.27 -19.19 -5.24
N ARG A 187 2.44 -20.17 -5.62
CA ARG A 187 2.28 -20.55 -7.03
C ARG A 187 1.65 -19.44 -7.86
N LYS A 188 0.62 -18.75 -7.36
CA LYS A 188 0.07 -17.57 -8.05
C LYS A 188 1.14 -16.48 -8.28
N ALA A 189 2.04 -16.26 -7.32
CA ALA A 189 3.17 -15.33 -7.51
C ALA A 189 4.11 -15.80 -8.63
N LEU A 190 4.39 -17.10 -8.74
CA LEU A 190 5.21 -17.69 -9.80
C LEU A 190 4.53 -17.77 -11.17
N ASP A 191 3.21 -17.89 -11.20
CA ASP A 191 2.43 -17.82 -12.45
C ASP A 191 2.57 -16.44 -13.10
N ILE A 192 2.78 -15.39 -12.27
CA ILE A 192 3.04 -14.02 -12.72
C ILE A 192 4.53 -13.78 -13.00
N ASN A 193 5.39 -14.10 -12.03
CA ASN A 193 6.83 -13.98 -12.16
C ASN A 193 7.49 -15.34 -11.88
N PRO A 194 7.78 -16.14 -12.93
CA PRO A 194 8.39 -17.46 -12.78
C PRO A 194 9.76 -17.47 -12.09
N THR A 195 10.40 -16.30 -11.97
CA THR A 195 11.72 -16.13 -11.36
C THR A 195 11.66 -15.47 -9.98
N ASP A 196 10.47 -15.32 -9.38
CA ASP A 196 10.33 -14.74 -8.05
C ASP A 196 11.04 -15.60 -6.99
N GLY A 197 12.22 -15.13 -6.56
CA GLY A 197 13.07 -15.87 -5.64
C GLY A 197 12.42 -16.08 -4.27
N HIS A 198 11.55 -15.15 -3.83
CA HIS A 198 10.84 -15.30 -2.55
C HIS A 198 9.89 -16.49 -2.59
N ALA A 199 9.00 -16.56 -3.59
CA ALA A 199 8.06 -17.66 -3.75
C ALA A 199 8.76 -19.01 -3.92
N ILE A 200 9.84 -19.08 -4.71
CA ILE A 200 10.65 -20.30 -4.88
C ILE A 200 11.19 -20.80 -3.53
N VAL A 201 11.82 -19.91 -2.75
CA VAL A 201 12.38 -20.26 -1.43
C VAL A 201 11.28 -20.71 -0.47
N GLN A 202 10.13 -20.04 -0.48
CA GLN A 202 9.03 -20.39 0.42
C GLN A 202 8.41 -21.75 0.08
N LEU A 203 8.22 -22.07 -1.20
CA LEU A 203 7.72 -23.38 -1.64
C LEU A 203 8.69 -24.51 -1.31
N ALA A 204 10.00 -24.30 -1.53
CA ALA A 204 11.03 -25.25 -1.14
C ALA A 204 11.01 -25.51 0.36
N SER A 205 10.91 -24.45 1.17
CA SER A 205 10.82 -24.53 2.63
C SER A 205 9.59 -25.28 3.14
N ILE A 206 8.45 -25.21 2.43
CA ILE A 206 7.24 -25.95 2.81
C ILE A 206 7.37 -27.42 2.43
N SER A 207 7.97 -27.70 1.26
CA SER A 207 8.10 -29.06 0.73
C SER A 207 9.18 -29.87 1.45
N SER A 208 10.06 -29.21 2.21
CA SER A 208 11.10 -29.84 3.03
C SER A 208 10.67 -30.17 4.47
N GLN A 209 9.43 -29.86 4.86
CA GLN A 209 8.86 -30.15 6.18
C GLN A 209 8.04 -31.43 6.15
#